data_AF-A0A164HZE2-F1
#
_entry.id   AF-A0A164HZE2-F1
#
_cell.length_a   1.000
_cell.length_b   1.000
_cell.length_c   1.000
_cell.angle_alpha   90.00
_cell.angle_beta   90.00
_cell.angle_gamma   90.00
#
_symmetry.space_group_name_H-M   'P 1'
#
loop_
_entity.id
_entity.type
_entity.pdbx_description
1 polymer ?
#
loop_
_entity_poly.entity_id
_entity_poly.type
_entity_poly.pdbx_seq_one_letter_code
_entity_poly.pdbx_strand_id
1 'polypeptide(L)'
;DILRVIGLDPILQHIPVLILTAASDPATRKQALDLGASDFLQKPIDPNELLPRVRNAVVIKKHYDMASSEAARLEQQVERRTRQLEATRQQLILCLARAAEHRDNDT
;
A
#
# COMPACT_ATOMS: atom_id res chain seq x y z
N ASP A 1 10.51 -4.42 -21.91
CA ASP A 1 11.55 -3.85 -21.02
C ASP A 1 11.03 -2.80 -20.05
N ILE A 2 10.43 -1.69 -20.49
CA ILE A 2 9.97 -0.60 -19.59
C ILE A 2 9.00 -1.09 -18.50
N LEU A 3 7.95 -1.85 -18.85
CA LEU A 3 7.00 -2.38 -17.86
C LEU A 3 7.68 -3.24 -16.80
N ARG A 4 8.69 -4.02 -17.20
CA ARG A 4 9.46 -4.85 -16.27
C ARG A 4 10.28 -3.98 -15.31
N VAL A 5 10.88 -2.90 -15.80
CA VAL A 5 11.62 -1.94 -14.96
C VAL A 5 10.69 -1.25 -13.97
N ILE A 6 9.52 -0.80 -14.43
CA ILE A 6 8.49 -0.18 -13.57
C ILE A 6 8.03 -1.16 -12.50
N GLY A 7 7.78 -2.42 -12.86
CA GLY A 7 7.34 -3.46 -11.92
C GLY A 7 8.38 -3.89 -10.89
N LEU A 8 9.66 -3.56 -11.09
CA LEU A 8 10.74 -3.84 -10.12
C LEU A 8 11.02 -2.66 -9.18
N ASP A 9 10.52 -1.47 -9.51
CA ASP A 9 10.71 -0.27 -8.68
C ASP A 9 9.57 -0.16 -7.66
N PRO A 10 9.85 -0.21 -6.34
CA PRO A 10 8.82 -0.15 -5.30
C PRO A 10 7.97 1.12 -5.32
N ILE A 11 8.50 2.21 -5.87
CA ILE A 11 7.80 3.50 -5.99
C ILE A 11 6.91 3.50 -7.22
N LEU A 12 7.39 2.95 -8.34
CA LEU A 12 6.70 3.02 -9.63
C LEU A 12 5.73 1.86 -9.88
N GLN A 13 5.91 0.72 -9.23
CA GLN A 13 5.11 -0.50 -9.44
C GLN A 13 3.59 -0.32 -9.21
N HIS A 14 3.20 0.74 -8.50
CA HIS A 14 1.79 1.05 -8.21
C HIS A 14 1.19 2.09 -9.16
N ILE A 15 1.98 2.65 -10.09
CA ILE A 15 1.51 3.66 -11.03
C ILE A 15 0.82 2.95 -12.20
N PRO A 16 -0.45 3.26 -12.51
CA PRO A 16 -1.12 2.64 -13.64
C PRO A 16 -0.48 3.09 -14.96
N VAL A 17 -0.15 2.13 -15.83
CA VAL A 17 0.50 2.37 -17.12
C VAL A 17 -0.46 2.08 -18.26
N LEU A 18 -0.78 3.11 -19.05
CA LEU A 18 -1.57 3.01 -20.26
C LEU A 18 -0.65 2.97 -21.48
N ILE A 19 -0.78 1.96 -22.33
CA ILE A 19 0.04 1.83 -23.53
C ILE A 19 -0.73 2.30 -24.75
N LEU A 20 -0.09 3.13 -25.56
CA LEU A 20 -0.66 3.69 -26.79
C LEU A 20 0.18 3.20 -27.99
N THR A 21 -0.40 2.41 -28.89
CA THR A 21 0.36 1.85 -30.03
C THR A 21 -0.42 1.88 -31.34
N ALA A 22 0.29 1.91 -32.46
CA ALA A 22 -0.30 1.68 -33.78
C ALA A 22 -0.47 0.18 -34.11
N ALA A 23 0.15 -0.72 -33.33
CA ALA A 23 0.03 -2.15 -33.54
C ALA A 23 -1.34 -2.67 -33.09
N SER A 24 -2.06 -3.32 -34.01
CA SER A 24 -3.35 -3.97 -33.76
C SER A 24 -3.23 -5.45 -33.38
N ASP A 25 -2.00 -5.93 -33.22
CA ASP A 25 -1.67 -7.31 -32.91
C ASP A 25 -2.21 -7.70 -31.50
N PRO A 26 -3.10 -8.70 -31.40
CA PRO A 26 -3.64 -9.18 -30.13
C PRO A 26 -2.61 -9.82 -29.19
N ALA A 27 -1.56 -10.45 -29.72
CA ALA A 27 -0.48 -11.05 -28.96
C ALA A 27 0.37 -9.99 -28.26
N THR A 28 0.72 -8.89 -28.94
CA THR A 28 1.41 -7.74 -28.32
C THR A 28 0.54 -7.11 -27.24
N ARG A 29 -0.77 -6.98 -27.47
CA ARG A 29 -1.71 -6.48 -26.45
C ARG A 29 -1.72 -7.38 -25.22
N LYS A 30 -1.84 -8.69 -25.42
CA LYS A 30 -1.85 -9.67 -24.33
C LYS A 30 -0.53 -9.63 -23.55
N GLN A 31 0.60 -9.66 -24.24
CA GLN A 31 1.91 -9.59 -23.62
C GLN A 31 2.09 -8.31 -22.80
N ALA A 32 1.58 -7.17 -23.28
CA ALA A 32 1.65 -5.92 -22.53
C ALA A 32 0.85 -5.97 -21.22
N LEU A 33 -0.36 -6.55 -21.25
CA LEU A 33 -1.19 -6.75 -20.05
C LEU A 33 -0.54 -7.75 -19.08
N ASP A 34 -0.01 -8.87 -19.60
CA ASP A 34 0.69 -9.88 -18.80
C ASP A 34 1.96 -9.32 -18.12
N LEU A 35 2.59 -8.31 -18.72
CA LEU A 35 3.75 -7.59 -18.16
C LEU A 35 3.37 -6.48 -17.16
N GLY A 36 2.08 -6.30 -16.85
CA GLY A 36 1.61 -5.35 -15.84
C GLY A 36 1.13 -4.00 -16.38
N ALA A 37 0.87 -3.87 -17.68
CA ALA A 37 0.17 -2.70 -18.19
C ALA A 37 -1.27 -2.66 -17.65
N SER A 38 -1.72 -1.47 -17.25
CA SER A 38 -3.09 -1.27 -16.77
C SER A 38 -4.11 -1.25 -17.90
N ASP A 39 -3.70 -0.79 -19.09
CA ASP A 39 -4.53 -0.82 -20.28
C ASP A 39 -3.71 -0.64 -21.56
N PHE A 40 -4.38 -0.88 -22.69
CA PHE A 40 -3.79 -0.82 -24.01
C PHE A 40 -4.78 -0.22 -25.01
N LEU A 41 -4.40 0.90 -25.62
CA LEU A 41 -5.17 1.64 -26.62
C LEU A 41 -4.46 1.67 -27.97
N GLN A 42 -5.24 1.45 -29.02
CA GLN A 42 -4.76 1.53 -30.39
C GLN A 42 -4.85 2.99 -30.89
N LYS A 43 -3.87 3.39 -31.71
CA LYS A 43 -3.87 4.66 -32.43
C LYS A 43 -4.59 4.50 -33.78
N PRO A 44 -5.33 5.52 -34.25
CA PRO A 44 -5.57 6.81 -33.60
C PRO A 44 -6.51 6.69 -32.39
N ILE A 45 -6.26 7.50 -31.36
CA ILE A 45 -6.95 7.40 -30.08
C ILE A 45 -8.26 8.19 -30.15
N ASP A 46 -9.38 7.55 -29.81
CA ASP A 46 -10.64 8.24 -29.57
C ASP A 46 -10.65 8.83 -28.15
N PRO A 47 -10.80 10.16 -27.97
CA PRO A 47 -10.96 10.78 -26.66
C PRO A 47 -12.10 10.18 -25.82
N ASN A 48 -13.18 9.70 -26.46
CA ASN A 48 -14.30 9.06 -25.79
C ASN A 48 -13.92 7.71 -25.17
N GLU A 49 -12.87 7.07 -25.69
CA GLU A 49 -12.33 5.84 -25.13
C GLU A 49 -11.21 6.12 -24.11
N LEU A 50 -10.36 7.12 -24.37
CA LEU A 50 -9.23 7.46 -23.49
C LEU A 50 -9.69 8.01 -22.14
N LEU A 51 -10.64 8.96 -22.14
CA LEU A 51 -11.10 9.62 -20.92
C LEU A 51 -11.63 8.65 -19.84
N PRO A 52 -12.55 7.70 -20.14
CA PRO A 52 -13.02 6.76 -19.14
C PRO A 52 -11.90 5.83 -18.65
N ARG A 53 -10.96 5.41 -19.51
CA ARG A 53 -9.83 4.56 -19.12
C ARG A 53 -8.88 5.28 -18.16
N VAL A 54 -8.52 6.53 -18.46
CA VAL A 54 -7.70 7.36 -17.57
C VAL A 54 -8.42 7.63 -16.25
N ARG A 55 -9.71 7.94 -16.29
CA ARG A 55 -10.51 8.13 -15.08
C ARG A 55 -10.48 6.88 -14.19
N ASN A 56 -10.69 5.70 -14.78
CA ASN A 56 -10.66 4.44 -14.05
C ASN A 56 -9.27 4.17 -13.44
N ALA A 57 -8.20 4.39 -14.21
CA ALA A 57 -6.83 4.25 -13.72
C ALA A 57 -6.55 5.15 -12.49
N VAL A 58 -6.99 6.41 -12.55
CA VAL A 58 -6.84 7.37 -11.42
C VAL A 58 -7.67 6.93 -10.20
N VAL A 59 -8.91 6.47 -10.41
CA VAL A 59 -9.76 5.97 -9.32
C VAL A 59 -9.11 4.77 -8.63
N ILE A 60 -8.62 3.80 -9.41
CA ILE A 60 -7.92 2.63 -8.87
C ILE A 60 -6.69 3.05 -8.07
N LYS A 61 -5.87 3.97 -8.61
CA LYS A 61 -4.69 4.48 -7.91
C LYS A 61 -5.05 5.15 -6.59
N LYS A 62 -6.10 5.99 -6.58
CA LYS A 62 -6.56 6.65 -5.37
C LYS A 62 -6.97 5.66 -4.30
N HIS A 63 -7.71 4.60 -4.67
CA HIS A 63 -8.08 3.56 -3.72
C HIS A 63 -6.88 2.81 -3.16
N TYR A 64 -5.91 2.49 -4.03
CA TYR A 64 -4.66 1.86 -3.60
C TYR A 64 -3.91 2.75 -2.58
N ASP A 65 -3.78 4.04 -2.87
CA ASP A 65 -3.09 4.99 -1.99
C ASP A 65 -3.79 5.15 -0.64
N MET A 66 -5.12 5.23 -0.66
CA MET A 66 -5.91 5.28 0.57
C MET A 66 -5.68 4.03 1.42
N ALA A 67 -5.76 2.84 0.82
CA ALA A 67 -5.54 1.58 1.53
C ALA A 67 -4.12 1.48 2.10
N SER A 68 -3.11 1.85 1.31
CA SER A 68 -1.71 1.86 1.76
C SER A 68 -1.47 2.84 2.90
N SER A 69 -2.05 4.04 2.84
CA SER A 69 -1.92 5.04 3.89
C SER A 69 -2.61 4.61 5.19
N GLU A 70 -3.77 3.95 5.07
CA GLU A 70 -4.51 3.45 6.21
C GLU A 70 -3.79 2.27 6.88
N ALA A 71 -3.23 1.35 6.09
CA ALA A 71 -2.42 0.26 6.61
C ALA A 71 -1.22 0.80 7.42
N ALA A 72 -0.47 1.75 6.87
CA ALA A 72 0.64 2.38 7.57
C ALA A 72 0.19 3.10 8.86
N ARG A 73 -0.98 3.74 8.84
CA ARG A 73 -1.56 4.40 10.01
C ARG A 73 -1.92 3.39 11.11
N LEU A 74 -2.57 2.29 10.74
CA LEU A 74 -2.96 1.24 11.67
C LEU A 74 -1.74 0.55 12.28
N GLU A 75 -0.70 0.27 11.49
CA GLU A 75 0.57 -0.27 11.99
C GLU A 75 1.20 0.64 13.04
N GLN A 76 1.26 1.96 12.78
CA GLN A 76 1.75 2.93 13.76
C GLN A 76 0.89 2.97 15.03
N GLN A 77 -0.42 2.82 14.91
CA GLN A 77 -1.31 2.77 16.08
C GLN A 77 -1.09 1.50 16.90
N VAL A 78 -0.98 0.34 16.26
CA VAL A 78 -0.66 -0.92 16.92
C VAL A 78 0.66 -0.80 17.68
N GLU A 79 1.71 -0.30 17.02
CA GLU A 79 3.02 -0.13 17.66
C GLU A 79 2.95 0.80 18.89
N ARG A 80 2.28 1.96 18.76
CA ARG A 80 2.10 2.89 19.88
C ARG A 80 1.35 2.25 21.04
N ARG A 81 0.27 1.51 20.76
CA ARG A 81 -0.56 0.86 21.79
C ARG A 81 0.18 -0.28 22.47
N THR A 82 0.94 -1.07 21.72
CA THR A 82 1.79 -2.13 22.28
C THR A 82 2.82 -1.55 23.24
N ARG A 83 3.54 -0.48 22.84
CA ARG A 83 4.51 0.18 23.73
C ARG A 83 3.87 0.76 24.99
N GLN A 84 2.69 1.37 24.87
CA GLN A 84 1.95 1.89 26.03
C GLN A 84 1.57 0.77 27.01
N LEU A 85 1.07 -0.36 26.51
CA LEU A 85 0.70 -1.51 27.34
C LEU A 85 1.91 -2.09 28.07
N GLU A 86 3.04 -2.22 27.38
CA GLU A 86 4.28 -2.73 27.99
C GLU A 86 4.80 -1.80 29.09
N ALA A 87 4.78 -0.48 28.87
CA ALA A 87 5.21 0.50 29.87
C ALA A 87 4.30 0.46 31.12
N THR A 88 2.98 0.45 30.94
CA THR A 88 2.03 0.33 32.06
C THR A 88 2.24 -0.98 32.82
N ARG A 89 2.46 -2.09 32.12
CA ARG A 89 2.75 -3.39 32.73
C ARG A 89 3.99 -3.33 33.62
N GLN A 90 5.07 -2.71 33.16
CA GLN A 90 6.29 -2.55 33.94
C GLN A 90 6.09 -1.67 35.19
N GLN A 91 5.32 -0.59 35.08
CA GLN A 91 5.01 0.28 36.22
C GLN A 91 4.20 -0.45 37.29
N LEU A 92 3.19 -1.24 36.89
CA LEU A 92 2.39 -2.03 37.83
C LEU A 92 3.22 -3.06 38.59
N ILE A 93 4.12 -3.76 37.89
CA ILE A 93 5.05 -4.71 38.52
C ILE A 93 5.90 -4.01 39.59
N LEU A 94 6.46 -2.83 39.27
CA LEU A 94 7.27 -2.08 40.21
C LEU A 94 6.47 -1.59 41.43
N CYS A 95 5.25 -1.10 41.23
CA CYS A 95 4.38 -0.67 42.31
C CYS A 95 4.00 -1.84 43.24
N LEU A 96 3.65 -2.99 42.67
CA LEU A 96 3.32 -4.19 43.45
C LEU A 96 4.53 -4.74 44.22
N ALA A 97 5.73 -4.74 43.61
CA ALA A 97 6.96 -5.15 44.29
C ALA A 97 7.24 -4.30 45.53
N ARG A 98 7.18 -2.96 45.39
CA ARG A 98 7.36 -2.03 46.52
C ARG A 98 6.29 -2.19 47.60
N ALA A 99 5.05 -2.44 47.21
CA ALA A 99 3.95 -2.64 48.16
C ALA A 99 4.10 -3.97 48.93
N ALA A 100 4.63 -5.02 48.29
CA ALA A 100 4.93 -6.29 48.95
C ALA A 100 6.06 -6.13 49.98
N GLU A 101 7.13 -5.41 49.64
CA GLU A 101 8.24 -5.11 50.56
C GLU A 101 7.78 -4.39 51.85
N HIS A 102 6.80 -3.48 51.77
CA HIS A 102 6.28 -2.79 52.97
C HIS A 102 5.44 -3.70 53.87
N ARG A 103 4.70 -4.68 53.34
CA ARG A 103 3.87 -5.57 54.17
C ARG A 103 4.70 -6.55 54.99
N ASP A 104 5.88 -6.94 54.51
CA ASP A 104 6.78 -7.86 55.22
C ASP A 104 7.59 -7.17 56.34
N ASN A 105 7.71 -5.84 56.34
CA ASN A 105 8.46 -5.08 57.35
C ASN A 105 7.62 -4.61 58.55
N ASP A 106 6.29 -4.71 58.45
CA ASP A 106 5.34 -4.34 59.51
C ASP A 106 4.85 -5.58 60.33
N THR A 107 5.43 -6.77 60.11
CA THR A 107 5.14 -8.01 60.86
C THR A 107 6.36 -8.49 61.63
#